data_AF-A0A947WTC0-F1
#
_entry.id   AF-A0A947WTC0-F1
#
_cell.length_a   1.000
_cell.length_b   1.000
_cell.length_c   1.000
_cell.angle_alpha   90.00
_cell.angle_beta   90.00
_cell.angle_gamma   90.00
#
_symmetry.space_group_name_H-M   'P 1'
#
loop_
_entity.id
_entity.type
_entity.pdbx_description
1 polymer ?
#
loop_
_entity_poly.entity_id
_entity_poly.type
_entity_poly.pdbx_seq_one_letter_code
_entity_poly.pdbx_strand_id
1 'polypeptide(L)'
;MVKKQKKQSKNKTGKQRNKKERILISFNKNLYNLKSIKSAIKEYNNLADFSFKKTKKYIQVELSNIDKSVEKIIKDEFCNYVFFLMRS
;
A
#
# COMPACT_ATOMS: atom_id res chain seq x y z
N MET A 1 50.28 6.58 32.16
CA MET A 1 49.61 5.50 31.41
C MET A 1 48.10 5.79 31.33
N VAL A 2 47.63 6.06 30.10
CA VAL A 2 46.34 5.66 29.47
C VAL A 2 45.11 5.47 30.39
N LYS A 3 43.91 6.04 30.19
CA LYS A 3 43.15 6.31 28.95
C LYS A 3 42.13 7.46 29.13
N LYS A 4 42.15 8.40 28.16
CA LYS A 4 40.99 9.18 27.70
C LYS A 4 39.84 8.25 27.27
N GLN A 5 38.59 8.73 27.37
CA GLN A 5 37.49 8.68 26.37
C GLN A 5 36.13 8.72 27.09
N LYS A 6 35.04 9.33 26.60
CA LYS A 6 34.77 10.33 25.55
C LYS A 6 33.27 10.66 25.73
N LYS A 7 32.96 11.95 25.81
CA LYS A 7 31.79 12.63 25.21
C LYS A 7 30.42 11.96 25.35
N GLN A 8 29.66 12.42 26.34
CA GLN A 8 28.22 12.61 26.19
C GLN A 8 27.96 13.67 25.11
N SER A 9 27.06 13.35 24.19
CA SER A 9 26.14 14.25 23.48
C SER A 9 25.87 13.70 22.08
N LYS A 10 24.60 13.35 21.84
CA LYS A 10 23.83 13.84 20.68
C LYS A 10 22.41 13.30 20.75
N ASN A 11 21.52 14.17 21.21
CA ASN A 11 20.12 14.20 20.79
C ASN A 11 20.08 14.10 19.26
N LYS A 12 19.41 13.07 18.74
CA LYS A 12 18.92 13.02 17.37
C LYS A 12 17.49 12.52 17.41
N THR A 13 16.59 13.47 17.61
CA THR A 13 15.22 13.54 17.08
C THR A 13 14.78 12.27 16.34
N GLY A 14 14.18 11.34 17.08
CA GLY A 14 13.35 10.30 16.51
C GLY A 14 12.14 10.98 15.88
N LYS A 15 12.20 11.24 14.57
CA LYS A 15 11.01 11.50 13.77
C LYS A 15 10.18 10.22 13.84
N GLN A 16 9.25 10.16 14.79
CA GLN A 16 8.17 9.16 14.77
C GLN A 16 7.46 9.36 13.43
N ARG A 17 7.81 8.53 12.44
CA ARG A 17 7.02 8.43 11.23
C ARG A 17 5.68 7.87 11.70
N ASN A 18 4.66 8.72 11.80
CA ASN A 18 3.28 8.28 11.89
C ASN A 18 3.13 7.17 10.85
N LYS A 19 2.90 5.94 11.31
CA LYS A 19 2.76 4.77 10.46
C LYS A 19 1.46 4.98 9.68
N LYS A 20 1.55 5.64 8.51
CA LYS A 20 0.41 5.79 7.60
C LYS A 20 -0.16 4.39 7.40
N GLU A 21 -1.44 4.22 7.75
CA GLU A 21 -2.14 2.95 7.59
C GLU A 21 -2.11 2.59 6.09
N ARG A 22 -1.78 1.32 5.82
CA ARG A 22 -1.59 0.76 4.48
C ARG A 22 -2.46 -0.46 4.38
N ILE A 23 -3.32 -0.47 3.37
CA ILE A 23 -4.19 -1.60 3.08
C ILE A 23 -3.50 -2.44 2.01
N LEU A 24 -3.36 -3.74 2.25
CA LEU A 24 -2.80 -4.67 1.29
C LEU A 24 -3.90 -5.59 0.76
N ILE A 25 -4.10 -5.58 -0.55
CA ILE A 25 -5.03 -6.47 -1.25
C ILE A 25 -4.21 -7.44 -2.10
N SER A 26 -4.47 -8.73 -1.98
CA SER A 26 -3.74 -9.77 -2.72
C SER A 26 -4.66 -10.48 -3.71
N PHE A 27 -4.43 -10.27 -5.00
CA PHE A 27 -5.17 -10.92 -6.08
C PHE A 27 -4.41 -12.15 -6.58
N ASN A 28 -5.06 -13.32 -6.60
CA ASN A 28 -4.46 -14.53 -7.14
C ASN A 28 -4.37 -14.43 -8.67
N LYS A 29 -3.17 -14.60 -9.24
CA LYS A 29 -2.92 -14.50 -10.68
C LYS A 29 -3.67 -15.53 -11.52
N ASN A 30 -4.09 -16.64 -10.92
CA ASN A 30 -4.87 -17.66 -11.61
C ASN A 30 -6.33 -17.24 -11.81
N LEU A 31 -6.80 -16.27 -11.02
CA LEU A 31 -8.20 -15.80 -11.04
C LEU A 31 -8.31 -14.37 -11.58
N TYR A 32 -7.26 -13.57 -11.41
CA TYR A 32 -7.24 -12.15 -11.75
C TYR A 32 -6.11 -11.83 -12.71
N ASN A 33 -6.42 -11.02 -13.71
CA ASN A 33 -5.44 -10.52 -14.67
C ASN A 33 -4.91 -9.14 -14.25
N LEU A 34 -3.70 -8.82 -14.70
CA LEU A 34 -3.07 -7.54 -14.37
C LEU A 34 -3.74 -6.34 -15.03
N LYS A 35 -4.34 -6.52 -16.21
CA LYS A 35 -4.95 -5.45 -17.00
C LYS A 35 -6.12 -4.84 -16.22
N SER A 36 -7.03 -5.66 -15.72
CA SER A 36 -8.18 -5.26 -14.91
C SER A 36 -7.74 -4.55 -13.62
N ILE A 37 -6.70 -5.05 -12.95
CA ILE A 37 -6.14 -4.39 -11.75
C ILE A 37 -5.55 -3.01 -12.10
N LYS A 38 -4.79 -2.87 -13.19
CA LYS A 38 -4.24 -1.58 -13.60
C LYS A 38 -5.32 -0.58 -14.01
N SER A 39 -6.35 -1.04 -14.71
CA SER A 39 -7.50 -0.20 -15.06
C SER A 39 -8.24 0.28 -13.81
N ALA A 40 -8.48 -0.60 -12.83
CA ALA A 40 -9.08 -0.20 -11.56
C ALA A 40 -8.22 0.82 -10.80
N ILE A 41 -6.91 0.61 -10.73
CA ILE A 41 -5.98 1.57 -10.12
C ILE A 41 -6.09 2.96 -10.79
N LYS A 42 -6.22 2.99 -12.12
CA LYS A 42 -6.34 4.24 -12.86
C LYS A 42 -7.60 5.01 -12.46
N GLU A 43 -8.75 4.35 -12.36
CA GLU A 43 -10.01 5.03 -12.02
C GLU A 43 -10.11 5.45 -10.56
N TYR A 44 -9.42 4.73 -9.66
CA TYR A 44 -9.45 5.03 -8.22
C TYR A 44 -8.30 5.93 -7.77
N ASN A 45 -7.37 6.33 -8.65
CA ASN A 45 -6.14 7.05 -8.27
C ASN A 45 -6.38 8.40 -7.56
N ASN A 46 -7.57 9.00 -7.71
CA ASN A 46 -7.97 10.24 -7.07
C ASN A 46 -8.45 10.04 -5.62
N LEU A 47 -8.75 8.80 -5.22
CA LEU A 47 -9.33 8.45 -3.93
C LEU A 47 -8.28 7.93 -2.93
N ALA A 48 -7.18 7.35 -3.44
CA ALA A 48 -6.07 6.85 -2.64
C ALA A 48 -4.80 6.76 -3.48
N ASP A 49 -3.65 6.69 -2.82
CA ASP A 49 -2.39 6.38 -3.47
C ASP A 49 -2.28 4.86 -3.66
N PHE A 50 -2.09 4.42 -4.90
CA PHE A 50 -1.96 3.00 -5.24
C PHE A 50 -0.52 2.66 -5.64
N SER A 51 -0.05 1.51 -5.18
CA SER A 51 1.10 0.84 -5.76
C SER A 51 0.82 -0.65 -5.89
N PHE A 52 1.54 -1.35 -6.76
CA PHE A 52 1.40 -2.79 -6.83
C PHE A 52 2.72 -3.48 -7.12
N LYS A 53 2.84 -4.72 -6.66
CA LYS A 53 3.96 -5.62 -6.97
C LYS A 53 3.44 -6.99 -7.38
N LYS A 54 4.21 -7.66 -8.22
CA LYS A 54 3.91 -9.03 -8.64
C LYS A 54 4.79 -10.00 -7.86
N THR A 55 4.20 -11.04 -7.31
CA THR A 55 4.91 -12.20 -6.74
C THR A 55 4.65 -13.43 -7.59
N LYS A 56 5.18 -14.62 -7.25
CA LYS A 56 4.95 -15.83 -8.07
C LYS A 56 3.46 -16.15 -8.25
N LYS A 57 2.66 -16.06 -7.18
CA LYS A 57 1.24 -16.44 -7.16
C LYS A 57 0.26 -15.26 -7.15
N TYR A 58 0.71 -14.06 -6.75
CA TYR A 58 -0.20 -12.95 -6.47
C TYR A 58 0.20 -11.65 -7.18
N ILE A 59 -0.79 -10.79 -7.39
CA ILE A 59 -0.62 -9.36 -7.64
C ILE A 59 -1.05 -8.66 -6.35
N GLN A 60 -0.10 -8.04 -5.66
CA GLN A 60 -0.34 -7.35 -4.41
C GLN A 60 -0.48 -5.86 -4.68
N VAL A 61 -1.64 -5.31 -4.35
CA VAL A 61 -1.96 -3.89 -4.46
C VAL A 61 -1.94 -3.29 -3.06
N GLU A 62 -1.21 -2.20 -2.91
CA GLU A 62 -1.13 -1.43 -1.68
C GLU A 62 -1.86 -0.11 -1.89
N LEU A 63 -2.81 0.18 -1.00
CA LEU A 63 -3.52 1.45 -0.91
C LEU A 63 -2.99 2.21 0.30
N SER A 64 -2.71 3.49 0.10
CA SER A 64 -2.27 4.40 1.16
C SER A 64 -2.89 5.77 0.99
N ASN A 65 -2.77 6.62 2.02
CA ASN A 65 -3.32 7.98 2.01
C ASN A 65 -4.85 8.03 1.83
N ILE A 66 -5.54 7.04 2.39
CA ILE A 66 -7.00 6.93 2.40
C ILE A 66 -7.57 7.45 3.72
N ASP A 67 -8.74 8.08 3.68
CA ASP A 67 -9.48 8.44 4.88
C ASP A 67 -10.04 7.16 5.55
N LYS A 68 -9.76 7.03 6.84
CA LYS A 68 -10.13 5.87 7.66
C LYS A 68 -11.64 5.62 7.71
N SER A 69 -12.45 6.67 7.59
CA SER A 69 -13.91 6.55 7.61
C SER A 69 -14.46 5.81 6.38
N VAL A 70 -13.74 5.87 5.25
CA VAL A 70 -14.17 5.26 3.96
C VAL A 70 -13.27 4.11 3.52
N GLU A 71 -12.21 3.78 4.29
CA GLU A 71 -11.24 2.73 3.96
C GLU A 71 -11.90 1.42 3.53
N LYS A 72 -12.88 0.94 4.32
CA LYS A 72 -13.56 -0.32 4.05
C LYS A 72 -14.37 -0.23 2.74
N ILE A 73 -15.08 0.87 2.55
CA ILE A 73 -15.93 1.09 1.37
C ILE A 73 -15.07 1.11 0.10
N ILE A 74 -14.00 1.90 0.09
CA ILE A 74 -13.09 1.97 -1.08
C ILE A 74 -12.46 0.62 -1.36
N LYS A 75 -12.04 -0.13 -0.33
CA LYS A 75 -11.48 -1.47 -0.52
C LYS A 75 -12.47 -2.42 -1.19
N ASP A 76 -13.71 -2.44 -0.70
CA ASP A 76 -14.76 -3.33 -1.21
C ASP A 76 -15.14 -2.94 -2.65
N GLU A 77 -15.37 -1.64 -2.90
CA GLU A 77 -15.69 -1.12 -4.23
C GLU A 77 -14.56 -1.32 -5.24
N PHE A 78 -13.30 -1.12 -4.82
CA PHE A 78 -12.15 -1.40 -5.66
C PHE A 78 -12.10 -2.88 -6.08
N CYS A 79 -12.34 -3.80 -5.14
CA CYS A 79 -12.35 -5.25 -5.45
C CYS A 79 -13.50 -5.62 -6.39
N ASN A 80 -14.70 -5.07 -6.15
CA ASN A 80 -15.86 -5.28 -7.01
C ASN A 80 -15.61 -4.77 -8.43
N TYR A 81 -14.99 -3.59 -8.56
CA TYR A 81 -14.67 -3.01 -9.85
C TYR A 81 -13.60 -3.81 -10.59
N VAL A 82 -12.56 -4.28 -9.90
CA VAL A 82 -11.59 -5.23 -10.48
C VAL A 82 -12.30 -6.47 -11.01
N PHE A 83 -13.23 -7.05 -10.23
CA PHE A 83 -13.99 -8.23 -10.65
C PHE A 83 -14.91 -7.96 -11.85
N PHE A 84 -15.57 -6.81 -11.89
CA PHE A 84 -16.35 -6.37 -13.04
C PHE A 84 -15.49 -6.30 -14.32
N LEU A 85 -14.31 -5.68 -14.23
CA LEU A 85 -13.34 -5.57 -15.32
C LEU A 85 -12.71 -6.91 -15.73
N MET A 86 -12.87 -8.00 -14.97
CA MET A 86 -12.46 -9.34 -15.39
C MET A 86 -13.44 -9.94 -16.41
N ARG A 87 -14.68 -9.45 -16.46
CA ARG A 87 -15.76 -9.94 -17.33
C ARG A 87 -15.88 -9.18 -18.66
N SER A 88 -15.18 -8.04 -18.78
CA SER A 88 -15.15 -7.17 -19.96
C SER A 88 -13.95 -7.47 -20.85
#